data_AF-A0A353EEC3-F1
#
_entry.id   AF-A0A353EEC3-F1
#
_cell.length_a   1.000
_cell.length_b   1.000
_cell.length_c   1.000
_cell.angle_alpha   90.00
_cell.angle_beta   90.00
_cell.angle_gamma   90.00
#
_symmetry.space_group_name_H-M   'P 1'
#
loop_
_entity.id
_entity.type
_entity.pdbx_description
1 polymer ?
#
loop_
_entity_poly.entity_id
_entity_poly.type
_entity_poly.pdbx_seq_one_letter_code
_entity_poly.pdbx_strand_id
1 'polypeptide(L)'
;MHQFSKADLKWNTLGVKIIVLALMTTLLASLVVSGIQLYLNWNRVQDDKVNVLSSVESLYLPLISKAYWHYDLEQVESLMRLVNALPYVGQVHLLGQYEENYTAGSEVPERYQEEYKFDVNGNALHFSSLNIRPATESETTTANLANYIGQLQIILDKRKMHETLFSEMLK
;
A
#
# COMPACT_ATOMS: atom_id res chain seq x y z
N MET A 1 43.86 -39.53 -37.79
CA MET A 1 42.71 -38.79 -38.37
C MET A 1 41.43 -39.55 -38.03
N HIS A 2 40.83 -39.28 -36.87
CA HIS A 2 39.56 -39.88 -36.47
C HIS A 2 38.42 -39.06 -37.10
N GLN A 3 37.71 -39.67 -38.05
CA GLN A 3 36.47 -39.11 -38.58
C GLN A 3 35.45 -39.10 -37.44
N PHE A 4 35.10 -37.91 -36.96
CA PHE A 4 33.90 -37.72 -36.16
C PHE A 4 32.72 -38.12 -37.04
N SER A 5 32.24 -39.34 -36.82
CA SER A 5 30.97 -39.85 -37.33
C SER A 5 29.92 -38.79 -37.03
N LYS A 6 29.46 -38.09 -38.08
CA LYS A 6 28.33 -37.18 -38.00
C LYS A 6 27.18 -38.02 -37.46
N ALA A 7 26.84 -37.81 -36.19
CA ALA A 7 25.66 -38.39 -35.62
C ALA A 7 24.50 -37.93 -36.49
N ASP A 8 23.98 -38.85 -37.31
CA ASP A 8 22.73 -38.69 -38.01
C ASP A 8 21.65 -38.54 -36.93
N LEU A 9 21.46 -37.30 -36.47
CA LEU A 9 20.19 -36.86 -35.93
C LEU A 9 19.20 -36.92 -37.11
N LYS A 10 18.76 -38.13 -37.45
CA LYS A 10 17.49 -38.34 -38.12
C LYS A 10 16.44 -37.81 -37.15
N TRP A 11 16.17 -36.52 -37.25
CA TRP A 11 15.08 -35.84 -36.57
C TRP A 11 13.80 -36.53 -36.99
N ASN A 12 13.38 -37.52 -36.20
CA ASN A 12 12.11 -38.17 -36.38
C ASN A 12 11.07 -37.06 -36.13
N THR A 13 10.38 -36.63 -37.18
CA THR A 13 9.46 -35.47 -37.14
C THR A 13 8.40 -35.61 -36.05
N LEU A 14 8.09 -36.85 -35.65
CA LEU A 14 7.27 -37.19 -34.49
C LEU A 14 7.90 -36.82 -33.15
N GLY A 15 9.18 -37.13 -32.93
CA GLY A 15 9.89 -36.81 -31.68
C GLY A 15 10.04 -35.30 -31.47
N VAL A 16 10.33 -34.56 -32.55
CA VAL A 16 10.41 -33.09 -32.51
C VAL A 16 9.05 -32.48 -32.18
N LYS A 17 7.97 -32.99 -32.78
CA LYS A 17 6.60 -32.52 -32.49
C LYS A 17 6.24 -32.71 -31.02
N ILE A 18 6.60 -33.85 -30.43
CA ILE A 18 6.34 -34.12 -29.00
C ILE A 18 7.15 -33.17 -28.11
N ILE A 19 8.44 -32.96 -28.41
CA ILE A 19 9.30 -32.04 -27.66
C ILE A 19 8.77 -30.60 -27.76
N VAL A 20 8.39 -30.14 -28.95
CA VAL A 20 7.80 -28.80 -29.15
C VAL A 20 6.47 -28.67 -28.42
N LEU A 21 5.62 -29.71 -28.42
CA LEU A 21 4.36 -29.71 -27.68
C LEU A 21 4.60 -29.65 -26.16
N ALA A 22 5.56 -30.42 -25.66
CA ALA A 22 5.97 -30.39 -24.25
C ALA A 22 6.52 -29.01 -23.86
N LEU A 23 7.38 -28.43 -24.69
CA LEU A 23 7.89 -27.07 -24.48
C LEU A 23 6.77 -26.03 -24.50
N MET A 24 5.86 -26.09 -25.47
CA MET A 24 4.72 -25.17 -25.55
C MET A 24 3.79 -25.29 -24.35
N THR A 25 3.50 -26.51 -23.89
CA THR A 25 2.64 -26.73 -22.72
C THR A 25 3.31 -26.27 -21.42
N THR A 26 4.61 -26.51 -21.24
CA THR A 26 5.36 -25.97 -20.08
C THR A 26 5.44 -24.44 -20.11
N LEU A 27 5.62 -23.85 -21.30
CA LEU A 27 5.66 -22.40 -21.47
C LEU A 27 4.29 -21.77 -21.19
N LEU A 28 3.21 -22.38 -21.69
CA LEU A 28 1.84 -21.95 -21.41
C LEU A 28 1.50 -22.08 -19.93
N ALA A 29 1.87 -23.20 -19.29
CA ALA A 29 1.68 -23.40 -17.87
C ALA A 29 2.46 -22.38 -17.04
N SER A 30 3.72 -22.09 -17.42
CA SER A 30 4.53 -21.05 -16.76
C SER A 30 3.90 -19.67 -16.89
N LEU A 31 3.29 -19.35 -18.03
CA LEU A 31 2.64 -18.07 -18.26
C LEU A 31 1.38 -17.93 -17.41
N VAL A 32 0.56 -18.98 -17.32
CA VAL A 32 -0.63 -19.00 -16.46
C VAL A 32 -0.25 -18.86 -14.98
N VAL A 33 0.74 -19.62 -14.53
CA VAL A 33 1.21 -19.56 -13.13
C VAL A 33 1.76 -18.17 -12.80
N SER A 34 2.59 -17.61 -13.68
CA SER A 34 3.12 -16.25 -13.52
C SER A 34 2.01 -15.19 -13.48
N GLY A 35 0.99 -15.32 -14.35
CA GLY A 35 -0.16 -14.43 -14.36
C GLY A 35 -0.98 -14.50 -13.07
N ILE A 36 -1.22 -15.71 -12.54
CA ILE A 36 -1.93 -15.90 -11.27
C ILE A 36 -1.13 -15.33 -10.09
N GLN A 37 0.18 -15.58 -10.04
CA GLN A 37 1.05 -15.05 -8.98
C GLN A 37 1.06 -13.51 -8.98
N LEU A 38 1.16 -12.90 -10.16
CA LEU A 38 1.11 -11.44 -10.29
C LEU A 38 -0.23 -10.89 -9.79
N TYR A 39 -1.35 -11.54 -10.14
CA TYR A 39 -2.68 -11.12 -9.70
C TYR A 39 -2.88 -11.24 -8.19
N LEU A 40 -2.47 -12.37 -7.60
CA LEU A 40 -2.59 -12.58 -6.15
C LEU A 40 -1.71 -11.60 -5.36
N ASN A 41 -0.49 -11.34 -5.83
CA ASN A 41 0.41 -10.40 -5.19
C ASN A 41 -0.12 -8.96 -5.28
N TRP A 42 -0.69 -8.58 -6.43
CA TRP A 42 -1.37 -7.30 -6.59
C TRP A 42 -2.50 -7.12 -5.57
N ASN A 43 -3.36 -8.12 -5.39
CA ASN A 43 -4.43 -8.04 -4.40
C ASN A 43 -3.89 -7.93 -2.96
N ARG A 44 -2.84 -8.69 -2.61
CA ARG A 44 -2.23 -8.59 -1.27
C ARG A 44 -1.71 -7.19 -0.97
N VAL A 45 -1.03 -6.55 -1.92
CA VAL A 45 -0.52 -5.19 -1.73
C VAL A 45 -1.65 -4.18 -1.56
N GLN A 46 -2.78 -4.37 -2.25
CA GLN A 46 -3.97 -3.53 -2.02
C GLN A 46 -4.59 -3.79 -0.64
N ASP A 47 -4.73 -5.04 -0.22
CA ASP A 47 -5.26 -5.40 1.09
C ASP A 47 -4.37 -4.85 2.22
N ASP A 48 -3.05 -5.00 2.11
CA ASP A 48 -2.09 -4.45 3.06
C ASP A 48 -2.15 -2.93 3.12
N LYS A 49 -2.31 -2.26 1.98
CA LYS A 49 -2.52 -0.80 1.94
C LYS A 49 -3.76 -0.40 2.74
N VAL A 50 -4.87 -1.09 2.51
CA VAL A 50 -6.13 -0.83 3.24
C VAL A 50 -5.95 -1.08 4.74
N ASN A 51 -5.27 -2.16 5.11
CA ASN A 51 -4.99 -2.48 6.51
C ASN A 51 -4.11 -1.42 7.20
N VAL A 52 -3.09 -0.90 6.50
CA VAL A 52 -2.25 0.20 7.01
C VAL A 52 -3.08 1.45 7.23
N LEU A 53 -3.85 1.89 6.24
CA LEU A 53 -4.68 3.09 6.36
C LEU A 53 -5.73 2.94 7.46
N SER A 54 -6.39 1.78 7.54
CA SER A 54 -7.35 1.48 8.60
C SER A 54 -6.71 1.47 9.98
N SER A 55 -5.48 0.96 10.11
CA SER A 55 -4.72 1.01 11.35
C SER A 55 -4.37 2.45 11.74
N VAL A 56 -3.99 3.29 10.77
CA VAL A 56 -3.71 4.70 11.05
C VAL A 56 -4.96 5.43 11.53
N GLU A 57 -6.08 5.26 10.84
CA GLU A 57 -7.36 5.88 11.20
C GLU A 57 -7.86 5.43 12.58
N SER A 58 -7.84 4.12 12.85
CA SER A 58 -8.46 3.55 14.06
C SER A 58 -7.58 3.60 15.30
N LEU A 59 -6.24 3.49 15.15
CA LEU A 59 -5.31 3.39 16.27
C LEU A 59 -4.48 4.67 16.43
N TYR A 60 -3.82 5.13 15.37
CA TYR A 60 -2.84 6.20 15.48
C TYR A 60 -3.47 7.59 15.54
N LEU A 61 -4.52 7.83 14.76
CA LEU A 61 -5.22 9.12 14.75
C LEU A 61 -5.79 9.53 16.12
N PRO A 62 -6.50 8.67 16.88
CA PRO A 62 -6.97 9.04 18.21
C PRO A 62 -5.82 9.20 19.23
N LEU A 63 -4.70 8.50 19.04
CA LEU A 63 -3.53 8.68 19.90
C LEU A 63 -2.82 10.00 19.62
N ILE A 64 -2.66 10.36 18.34
CA ILE A 64 -2.08 11.64 17.90
C ILE A 64 -2.98 12.79 18.34
N SER A 65 -4.30 12.67 18.15
CA SER A 65 -5.25 13.70 18.59
C SER A 65 -5.16 13.92 20.10
N LYS A 66 -5.12 12.85 20.89
CA LYS A 66 -4.96 12.93 22.34
C LYS A 66 -3.63 13.56 22.74
N ALA A 67 -2.51 13.12 22.15
CA ALA A 67 -1.19 13.65 22.46
C ALA A 67 -1.10 15.16 22.14
N TYR A 68 -1.62 15.56 20.99
CA TYR A 68 -1.69 16.95 20.57
C TYR A 68 -2.55 17.80 21.51
N TRP A 69 -3.71 17.28 21.96
CA TRP A 69 -4.55 17.95 22.97
C TRP A 69 -3.84 18.22 24.29
N HIS A 70 -2.94 17.32 24.71
CA HIS A 70 -2.17 17.47 25.94
C HIS A 70 -0.90 18.29 25.75
N TYR A 71 -0.67 18.86 24.55
CA TYR A 71 0.56 19.55 24.18
C TYR A 71 1.83 18.68 24.41
N ASP A 72 1.70 17.35 24.33
CA ASP A 72 2.83 16.42 24.45
C ASP A 72 3.47 16.22 23.08
N LEU A 73 4.34 17.17 22.71
CA LEU A 73 4.97 17.20 21.39
C LEU A 73 5.92 16.02 21.15
N GLU A 74 6.61 15.54 22.19
CA GLU A 74 7.48 14.36 22.10
C GLU A 74 6.67 13.12 21.75
N GLN A 75 5.48 12.97 22.35
CA GLN A 75 4.57 11.88 22.05
C GLN A 75 3.99 11.99 20.63
N VAL A 76 3.61 13.20 20.18
CA VAL A 76 3.14 13.42 18.79
C VAL A 76 4.23 13.03 17.80
N GLU A 77 5.46 13.50 17.99
CA GLU A 77 6.58 13.18 17.10
C GLU A 77 6.89 11.68 17.09
N SER A 78 6.90 11.04 18.26
CA SER A 78 7.09 9.59 18.36
C SER A 78 6.00 8.83 17.61
N LEU A 79 4.72 9.22 17.76
CA LEU A 79 3.61 8.59 17.06
C LEU A 79 3.70 8.80 15.54
N MET A 80 4.08 9.99 15.08
CA MET A 80 4.29 10.26 13.66
C MET A 80 5.45 9.42 13.08
N ARG A 81 6.55 9.25 13.82
CA ARG A 81 7.65 8.37 13.42
C ARG A 81 7.20 6.91 13.33
N LEU A 82 6.32 6.45 14.23
CA LEU A 82 5.74 5.11 14.17
C LEU A 82 4.82 4.94 12.95
N VAL A 83 3.99 5.94 12.64
CA VAL A 83 3.17 5.93 11.41
C VAL A 83 4.05 5.90 10.17
N ASN A 84 5.14 6.68 10.14
CA ASN A 84 6.09 6.67 9.04
C ASN A 84 6.89 5.35 8.93
N ALA A 85 7.00 4.57 10.01
CA ALA A 85 7.61 3.25 9.99
C ALA A 85 6.68 2.17 9.41
N LEU A 86 5.39 2.48 9.19
CA LEU A 86 4.46 1.55 8.56
C LEU A 86 4.84 1.27 7.10
N PRO A 87 4.53 0.07 6.58
CA PRO A 87 4.82 -0.25 5.19
C PRO A 87 4.09 0.72 4.25
N TYR A 88 4.76 1.05 3.14
CA TYR A 88 4.29 1.96 2.09
C TYR A 88 4.17 3.44 2.47
N VAL A 89 4.20 3.80 3.76
CA VAL A 89 4.23 5.20 4.17
C VAL A 89 5.61 5.79 3.83
N GLY A 90 5.61 6.87 3.06
CA GLY A 90 6.81 7.61 2.68
C GLY A 90 7.01 8.87 3.51
N GLN A 91 5.91 9.57 3.75
CA GLN A 91 5.89 10.83 4.46
C GLN A 91 4.55 11.02 5.19
N VAL A 92 4.60 11.67 6.34
CA VAL A 92 3.44 11.99 7.16
C VAL A 92 3.53 13.46 7.54
N HIS A 93 2.47 14.22 7.27
CA HIS A 93 2.34 15.61 7.66
C HIS A 93 1.18 15.76 8.63
N LEU A 94 1.41 16.45 9.74
CA LEU A 94 0.35 16.89 10.64
C LEU A 94 0.27 18.41 10.53
N LEU A 95 -0.83 18.90 9.99
CA LEU A 95 -1.17 20.31 9.87
C LEU A 95 -1.99 20.68 11.10
N GLY A 96 -1.36 21.27 12.11
CA GLY A 96 -2.02 21.71 13.34
C GLY A 96 -2.82 23.01 13.17
N GLN A 97 -3.80 23.24 14.04
CA GLN A 97 -4.61 24.47 14.07
C GLN A 97 -3.79 25.75 14.37
N TYR A 98 -2.60 25.63 14.97
CA TYR A 98 -1.78 26.74 15.44
C TYR A 98 -0.53 27.01 14.58
N GLU A 99 -0.61 26.75 13.27
CA GLU A 99 0.54 26.84 12.33
C GLU A 99 1.70 25.87 12.61
N GLU A 100 1.52 24.95 13.56
CA GLU A 100 2.48 23.88 13.83
C GLU A 100 2.34 22.78 12.79
N ASN A 101 3.32 22.72 11.89
CA ASN A 101 3.41 21.69 10.86
C ASN A 101 4.48 20.68 11.26
N TYR A 102 4.06 19.47 11.59
CA TYR A 102 4.98 18.38 11.82
C TYR A 102 5.11 17.55 10.54
N THR A 103 6.34 17.15 10.23
CA THR A 103 6.61 16.28 9.09
C THR A 103 7.52 15.15 9.55
N ALA A 104 7.13 13.91 9.29
CA ALA A 104 7.94 12.73 9.52
C ALA A 104 8.13 11.97 8.21
N GLY A 105 9.34 11.49 7.95
CA GLY A 105 9.67 10.71 6.75
C GLY A 105 10.51 11.46 5.73
N SER A 106 10.56 10.91 4.52
CA SER A 106 11.36 11.46 3.42
C SER A 106 10.45 11.98 2.33
N GLU A 107 10.82 13.11 1.73
CA GLU A 107 10.05 13.70 0.64
C GLU A 107 9.87 12.69 -0.51
N VAL A 108 8.62 12.37 -0.82
CA VAL A 108 8.27 11.48 -1.92
C VAL A 108 8.09 12.34 -3.18
N PRO A 109 8.70 12.03 -4.33
CA PRO A 109 8.44 12.78 -5.56
C PRO A 109 6.96 12.70 -5.94
N GLU A 110 6.33 13.82 -6.32
CA GLU A 110 4.89 13.95 -6.62
C GLU A 110 4.33 12.84 -7.52
N ARG A 111 5.12 12.41 -8.52
CA ARG A 111 4.76 11.31 -9.44
C ARG A 111 4.51 9.95 -8.77
N TYR A 112 4.98 9.76 -7.53
CA TYR A 112 4.84 8.53 -6.75
C TYR A 112 4.00 8.71 -5.49
N GLN A 113 3.42 9.89 -5.28
CA GLN A 113 2.59 10.16 -4.12
C GLN A 113 1.19 9.54 -4.31
N GLU A 114 0.70 8.88 -3.27
CA GLU A 114 -0.72 8.62 -3.06
C GLU A 114 -1.09 9.27 -1.72
N GLU A 115 -1.90 10.32 -1.79
CA GLU A 115 -2.18 11.17 -0.63
C GLU A 115 -3.50 10.77 0.03
N TYR A 116 -3.45 10.64 1.36
CA TYR A 116 -4.60 10.38 2.21
C TYR A 116 -4.69 11.44 3.29
N LYS A 117 -5.84 12.09 3.39
CA LYS A 117 -6.11 13.12 4.40
C LYS A 117 -7.09 12.60 5.42
N PHE A 118 -6.75 12.76 6.69
CA PHE A 118 -7.60 12.41 7.81
C PHE A 118 -7.79 13.64 8.70
N ASP A 119 -9.04 13.91 9.08
CA ASP A 119 -9.35 15.00 9.98
C ASP A 119 -9.05 14.59 11.42
N VAL A 120 -8.20 15.37 12.09
CA VAL A 120 -7.83 15.15 13.49
C VAL A 120 -8.78 16.00 14.32
N ASN A 121 -9.93 15.42 14.69
CA ASN A 121 -10.92 16.08 15.52
C ASN A 121 -10.81 15.59 16.97
N GLY A 122 -10.94 16.48 17.95
CA GLY A 122 -10.86 16.16 19.39
C GLY A 122 -11.91 15.19 19.89
N ASN A 123 -12.95 14.97 19.09
CA ASN A 123 -13.94 13.95 19.35
C ASN A 123 -13.49 12.62 18.73
N ALA A 124 -12.64 11.90 19.47
CA ALA A 124 -12.30 10.49 19.25
C ALA A 124 -13.51 9.52 19.41
N LEU A 125 -14.72 9.95 19.04
CA LEU A 125 -15.96 9.19 19.18
C LEU A 125 -16.87 9.43 17.97
N HIS A 126 -16.44 8.98 16.80
CA HIS A 126 -17.35 8.43 15.81
C HIS A 126 -16.70 7.18 15.24
N PHE A 127 -16.91 6.06 15.94
CA PHE A 127 -16.91 4.73 15.33
C PHE A 127 -17.99 4.74 14.24
N SER A 128 -17.69 5.25 13.06
CA SER A 128 -18.61 5.22 11.93
C SER A 128 -18.14 4.12 10.98
N SER A 129 -18.53 2.90 11.37
CA SER A 129 -18.96 1.81 10.48
C SER A 129 -18.07 1.44 9.29
N LEU A 130 -17.61 0.19 9.33
CA LEU A 130 -17.73 -0.76 8.22
C LEU A 130 -18.65 -0.23 7.10
N ASN A 131 -18.08 -0.09 5.91
CA ASN A 131 -18.74 0.30 4.67
C ASN A 131 -20.06 -0.50 4.45
N ILE A 132 -21.19 0.10 4.83
CA ILE A 132 -22.52 -0.31 4.37
C ILE A 132 -23.16 0.93 3.73
N ARG A 133 -23.07 0.96 2.39
CA ARG A 133 -23.95 1.58 1.39
C ARG A 133 -24.75 2.83 1.81
N PRO A 134 -24.63 3.97 1.10
CA PRO A 134 -25.29 5.20 1.49
C PRO A 134 -26.79 5.15 1.18
N ALA A 135 -27.60 5.70 2.08
CA ALA A 135 -28.96 6.12 1.76
C ALA A 135 -29.24 7.49 2.41
N THR A 136 -29.35 8.50 1.54
CA THR A 136 -30.19 9.71 1.62
C THR A 136 -29.92 10.76 2.71
N GLU A 137 -29.60 11.94 2.18
CA GLU A 137 -29.74 13.30 2.72
C GLU A 137 -30.68 13.49 3.92
N SER A 138 -30.18 14.23 4.91
CA SER A 138 -30.95 15.23 5.66
C SER A 138 -29.97 16.23 6.26
N GLU A 139 -30.05 17.49 5.81
CA GLU A 139 -29.36 18.62 6.41
C GLU A 139 -29.67 18.70 7.92
N THR A 140 -28.62 18.79 8.74
CA THR A 140 -28.65 19.59 9.97
C THR A 140 -27.27 20.22 10.15
N THR A 141 -27.14 21.42 9.58
CA THR A 141 -26.10 22.39 9.88
C THR A 141 -26.30 22.88 11.31
N THR A 142 -25.84 22.11 12.29
CA THR A 142 -25.79 22.55 13.69
C THR A 142 -24.41 22.26 14.27
N ALA A 143 -23.61 23.33 14.36
CA ALA A 143 -22.50 23.51 15.28
C ALA A 143 -21.49 22.36 15.40
N ASN A 144 -20.50 22.29 14.49
CA ASN A 144 -19.31 21.46 14.69
C ASN A 144 -18.01 22.26 14.57
N LEU A 145 -18.03 23.49 15.10
CA LEU A 145 -16.85 24.34 15.29
C LEU A 145 -16.11 24.05 16.62
N ALA A 146 -16.57 23.06 17.41
CA ALA A 146 -15.90 22.68 18.62
C ALA A 146 -14.85 21.60 18.28
N ASN A 147 -13.57 21.99 18.33
CA ASN A 147 -12.39 21.13 18.44
C ASN A 147 -11.77 20.52 17.15
N TYR A 148 -11.74 21.28 16.06
CA TYR A 148 -10.82 20.97 14.93
C TYR A 148 -9.37 21.16 15.38
N ILE A 149 -8.62 20.07 15.55
CA ILE A 149 -7.22 20.11 16.01
C ILE A 149 -6.27 20.32 14.83
N GLY A 150 -6.60 19.73 13.68
CA GLY A 150 -5.74 19.74 12.50
C GLY A 150 -6.09 18.66 11.48
N GLN A 151 -5.22 18.48 10.49
CA GLN A 151 -5.33 17.45 9.46
C GLN A 151 -4.05 16.61 9.42
N LEU A 152 -4.21 15.29 9.47
CA LEU A 152 -3.13 14.33 9.27
C LEU A 152 -3.14 13.90 7.80
N GLN A 153 -2.12 14.27 7.07
CA GLN A 153 -1.91 13.91 5.68
C GLN A 153 -0.83 12.82 5.63
N ILE A 154 -1.14 11.69 5.02
CA ILE A 154 -0.24 10.56 4.83
C ILE A 154 0.03 10.43 3.34
N ILE A 155 1.30 10.40 2.99
CA ILE A 155 1.76 10.21 1.63
C ILE A 155 2.36 8.81 1.56
N LEU A 156 1.69 7.94 0.81
CA LEU A 156 2.24 6.64 0.48
C LEU A 156 3.21 6.77 -0.70
N ASP A 157 4.33 6.06 -0.63
CA ASP A 157 5.30 5.96 -1.72
C ASP A 157 4.96 4.74 -2.60
N LYS A 158 4.43 5.00 -3.79
CA LYS A 158 4.11 3.96 -4.78
C LYS A 158 5.34 3.12 -5.16
N ARG A 159 6.56 3.65 -5.08
CA ARG A 159 7.78 2.87 -5.36
C ARG A 159 7.96 1.74 -4.35
N LYS A 160 7.73 2.01 -3.06
CA LYS A 160 7.80 0.98 -2.02
C LYS A 160 6.79 -0.13 -2.28
N MET A 161 5.59 0.22 -2.78
CA MET A 161 4.60 -0.79 -3.19
C MET A 161 5.08 -1.62 -4.37
N HIS A 162 5.64 -0.98 -5.40
CA HIS A 162 6.19 -1.67 -6.56
C HIS A 162 7.38 -2.57 -6.18
N GLU A 163 8.30 -2.10 -5.34
CA GLU A 163 9.44 -2.90 -4.86
C GLU A 163 8.98 -4.15 -4.10
N THR A 164 7.97 -4.04 -3.25
CA THR A 164 7.38 -5.21 -2.57
C THR A 164 6.82 -6.21 -3.59
N LEU A 165 6.05 -5.73 -4.59
CA LEU A 165 5.52 -6.57 -5.67
C LEU A 165 6.64 -7.32 -6.41
N PHE A 166 7.73 -6.63 -6.77
CA PHE A 166 8.85 -7.25 -7.48
C PHE A 166 9.65 -8.22 -6.59
N SER A 167 9.84 -7.90 -5.31
CA SER A 167 10.60 -8.77 -4.40
C SER A 167 9.90 -10.09 -4.10
N GLU A 168 8.56 -10.10 -4.04
CA GLU A 168 7.79 -11.32 -3.79
C GLU A 168 7.68 -12.21 -5.04
N MET A 169 7.74 -11.63 -6.25
CA MET A 169 7.76 -12.42 -7.49
C MET A 169 9.09 -13.14 -7.75
N LEU A 170 10.18 -12.74 -7.07
CA LEU A 170 11.50 -13.33 -7.21
C LEU A 170 11.79 -14.44 -6.17
N LYS A 171 10.87 -14.70 -5.24
CA LYS A 171 10.95 -15.78 -4.24
C LYS A 171 10.21 -17.02 -4.71
#